data_AF-A0A8T0GZV5-F1
#
_entry.id   AF-A0A8T0GZV5-F1
#
_cell.length_a   1.000
_cell.length_b   1.000
_cell.length_c   1.000
_cell.angle_alpha   90.00
_cell.angle_beta   90.00
_cell.angle_gamma   90.00
#
_symmetry.space_group_name_H-M   'P 1'
#
loop_
_entity.id
_entity.type
_entity.pdbx_description
1 polymer ?
#
loop_
_entity_poly.entity_id
_entity_poly.type
_entity_poly.pdbx_seq_one_letter_code
_entity_poly.pdbx_strand_id
1 'polypeptide(L)'
;MQARIRNWMHWAICLIASPIILFGFRSPPPETKHAVFSRILNPTYRDWLQDPGTNYVYQIPASPIGVLFLAHGCGRSALVYWDAHSGCPSCRGLPEERAFVISAIEHRFAVIAISSTGVCWNLDDDQENVVRILDDWIGQHGLHELPVVALGSSTGGWFVSRIAGYRVRFEAIVLVVAEGRFGGRVNVTERYPPVMFVHMVKDVVRARRIRADMEELQRGGVEVAEVECGEVPISDGYFAVRIPVVDVVTSKKIVAALVANGSLTSRRVMKQDARWFDWSLVLEERNLLPPQLREHVEQELNVAFAFHEFSSHPGPEILQWLGLHVQARNVSRH
;
A
#
# COMPACT_ATOMS: atom_id res chain seq x y z
N MET A 1 46.46 -53.67 -29.98
CA MET A 1 45.38 -53.59 -30.98
C MET A 1 44.08 -53.98 -30.27
N GLN A 2 43.49 -53.04 -29.53
CA GLN A 2 42.30 -53.25 -28.70
C GLN A 2 41.11 -52.58 -29.35
N ALA A 3 40.04 -53.34 -29.60
CA ALA A 3 38.82 -52.85 -30.21
C ALA A 3 37.76 -52.51 -29.15
N ARG A 4 37.39 -51.22 -29.17
CA ARG A 4 36.17 -50.54 -28.75
C ARG A 4 34.99 -51.40 -28.25
N ILE A 5 34.59 -51.14 -27.00
CA ILE A 5 33.18 -51.18 -26.58
C ILE A 5 32.84 -49.79 -26.03
N ARG A 6 31.78 -49.19 -26.58
CA ARG A 6 31.35 -47.80 -26.39
C ARG A 6 30.16 -47.82 -25.43
N ASN A 7 30.38 -47.59 -24.14
CA ASN A 7 29.31 -47.44 -23.16
C ASN A 7 28.66 -46.06 -23.29
N TRP A 8 27.38 -46.06 -23.64
CA TRP A 8 26.50 -44.88 -23.58
C TRP A 8 25.93 -44.76 -22.17
N MET A 9 26.45 -43.78 -21.43
CA MET A 9 25.93 -43.38 -20.12
C MET A 9 24.63 -42.61 -20.35
N HIS A 10 23.50 -43.20 -20.00
CA HIS A 10 22.21 -42.52 -19.95
C HIS A 10 22.21 -41.58 -18.74
N TRP A 11 22.31 -40.28 -19.00
CA TRP A 11 21.95 -39.25 -18.02
C TRP A 11 20.42 -39.17 -17.97
N ALA A 12 19.83 -39.68 -16.89
CA ALA A 12 18.45 -39.38 -16.55
C ALA A 12 18.40 -37.93 -16.03
N ILE A 13 17.93 -37.02 -16.88
CA ILE A 13 17.58 -35.66 -16.47
C ILE A 13 16.22 -35.75 -15.77
N CYS A 14 16.20 -35.74 -14.45
CA CYS A 14 15.00 -35.47 -13.68
C CYS A 14 14.65 -33.98 -13.84
N LEU A 15 13.80 -33.68 -14.83
CA LEU A 15 13.09 -32.41 -14.91
C LEU A 15 12.05 -32.39 -13.78
N ILE A 16 12.40 -31.76 -12.65
CA ILE A 16 11.41 -31.32 -11.68
C ILE A 16 10.70 -30.13 -12.33
N ALA A 17 9.55 -30.40 -12.95
CA ALA A 17 8.65 -29.36 -13.39
C ALA A 17 8.08 -28.67 -12.14
N SER A 18 8.67 -27.55 -11.74
CA SER A 18 8.00 -26.62 -10.83
C SER A 18 6.67 -26.20 -11.47
N PRO A 19 5.53 -26.33 -10.79
CA PRO A 19 4.29 -25.81 -11.31
C PRO A 19 4.39 -24.29 -11.28
N ILE A 20 4.58 -23.68 -12.45
CA ILE A 20 4.27 -22.27 -12.65
C ILE A 20 2.74 -22.20 -12.53
N ILE A 21 2.26 -21.84 -11.34
CA ILE A 21 0.85 -21.50 -11.15
C ILE A 21 0.64 -20.15 -11.82
N LEU A 22 0.29 -20.18 -13.10
CA LEU A 22 -0.24 -19.03 -13.82
C LEU A 22 -1.61 -18.73 -13.21
N PHE A 23 -1.66 -17.85 -12.22
CA PHE A 23 -2.90 -17.28 -11.72
C PHE A 23 -3.52 -16.43 -12.83
N GLY A 24 -4.49 -17.01 -13.55
CA GLY A 24 -5.44 -16.24 -14.32
C GLY A 24 -6.33 -15.46 -13.36
N PHE A 25 -5.91 -14.25 -12.98
CA PHE A 25 -6.71 -13.35 -12.16
C PHE A 25 -7.95 -12.94 -12.94
N ARG A 26 -9.08 -13.53 -12.59
CA ARG A 26 -10.39 -13.04 -12.98
C ARG A 26 -10.65 -11.82 -12.11
N SER A 27 -10.71 -10.63 -12.70
CA SER A 27 -11.06 -9.41 -11.98
C SER A 27 -12.34 -9.65 -11.18
N PRO A 28 -12.40 -9.27 -9.89
CA PRO A 28 -13.65 -9.32 -9.15
C PRO A 28 -14.73 -8.52 -9.90
N PRO A 29 -16.02 -8.90 -9.78
CA PRO A 29 -17.09 -8.11 -10.37
C PRO A 29 -16.97 -6.68 -9.85
N PRO A 30 -17.26 -5.66 -10.67
CA PRO A 30 -17.14 -4.27 -10.26
C PRO A 30 -18.19 -4.01 -9.19
N GLU A 31 -17.80 -4.19 -7.93
CA GLU A 31 -18.44 -3.51 -6.83
C GLU A 31 -18.43 -2.03 -7.22
N THR A 32 -19.60 -1.42 -7.33
CA THR A 32 -19.71 -0.05 -7.84
C THR A 32 -18.81 0.82 -6.99
N LYS A 33 -17.70 1.32 -7.56
CA LYS A 33 -16.64 2.05 -6.84
C LYS A 33 -17.20 3.15 -5.91
N HIS A 34 -18.39 3.69 -6.21
CA HIS A 34 -19.16 4.59 -5.34
C HIS A 34 -19.44 4.06 -3.92
N ALA A 35 -19.63 2.75 -3.73
CA ALA A 35 -19.98 2.18 -2.42
C ALA A 35 -18.82 2.28 -1.42
N VAL A 36 -17.59 2.00 -1.86
CA VAL A 36 -16.38 2.04 -1.01
C VAL A 36 -16.19 3.45 -0.43
N PHE A 37 -16.16 4.48 -1.28
CA PHE A 37 -15.89 5.85 -0.83
C PHE A 37 -17.03 6.49 -0.02
N SER A 38 -18.21 5.87 0.04
CA SER A 38 -19.34 6.37 0.84
C SER A 38 -19.35 5.88 2.29
N ARG A 39 -18.48 4.93 2.66
CA ARG A 39 -18.44 4.35 4.01
C ARG A 39 -17.92 5.35 5.04
N ILE A 40 -18.60 5.39 6.19
CA ILE A 40 -18.14 6.13 7.36
C ILE A 40 -17.21 5.22 8.17
N LEU A 41 -16.02 5.70 8.45
CA LEU A 41 -15.07 5.04 9.33
C LEU A 41 -15.21 5.57 10.76
N ASN A 42 -14.93 4.72 11.75
CA ASN A 42 -15.01 5.05 13.17
C ASN A 42 -13.64 4.84 13.82
N PRO A 43 -12.65 5.71 13.53
CA PRO A 43 -11.30 5.58 14.06
C PRO A 43 -11.23 5.80 15.56
N THR A 44 -10.20 5.22 16.16
CA THR A 44 -9.70 5.62 17.46
C THR A 44 -8.29 6.18 17.34
N TYR A 45 -8.11 7.44 17.77
CA TYR A 45 -6.81 8.11 17.85
C TYR A 45 -6.17 7.93 19.24
N ARG A 46 -4.85 7.79 19.27
CA ARG A 46 -4.04 7.81 20.49
C ARG A 46 -2.70 8.50 20.26
N ASP A 47 -2.31 9.32 21.23
CA ASP A 47 -0.93 9.78 21.37
C ASP A 47 -0.10 8.68 22.03
N TRP A 48 1.16 8.53 21.59
CA TRP A 48 2.12 7.68 22.27
C TRP A 48 2.81 8.49 23.37
N LEU A 49 2.50 8.19 24.63
CA LEU A 49 2.90 9.00 25.77
C LEU A 49 4.42 9.02 26.00
N GLN A 50 5.12 7.98 25.55
CA GLN A 50 6.55 7.82 25.74
C GLN A 50 7.37 8.61 24.72
N ASP A 51 6.75 9.09 23.64
CA ASP A 51 7.41 9.93 22.63
C ASP A 51 6.44 10.98 22.07
N PRO A 52 6.47 12.22 22.61
CA PRO A 52 5.66 13.32 22.14
C PRO A 52 5.94 13.64 20.66
N GLY A 53 5.07 13.14 19.78
CA GLY A 53 5.20 13.27 18.33
C GLY A 53 4.75 12.02 17.59
N THR A 54 4.92 10.86 18.23
CA THR A 54 4.37 9.59 17.73
C THR A 54 2.90 9.47 18.12
N ASN A 55 2.05 9.15 17.16
CA ASN A 55 0.64 8.87 17.36
C ASN A 55 0.23 7.70 16.47
N TYR A 56 -0.89 7.07 16.82
CA TYR A 56 -1.46 6.01 16.01
C TYR A 56 -2.98 6.11 15.93
N VAL A 57 -3.50 5.66 14.80
CA VAL A 57 -4.94 5.59 14.51
C VAL A 57 -5.27 4.17 14.13
N TYR A 58 -6.37 3.65 14.67
CA TYR A 58 -6.76 2.27 14.41
C TYR A 58 -8.27 2.09 14.31
N GLN A 59 -8.66 0.99 13.69
CA GLN A 59 -10.02 0.48 13.68
C GLN A 59 -10.02 -1.05 13.61
N ILE A 60 -10.86 -1.69 14.43
CA ILE A 60 -10.94 -3.15 14.54
C ILE A 60 -12.34 -3.59 14.06
N PRO A 61 -12.45 -4.41 13.00
CA PRO A 61 -13.73 -4.98 12.58
C PRO A 61 -14.19 -6.06 13.54
N ALA A 62 -15.45 -6.49 13.42
CA ALA A 62 -15.91 -7.70 14.10
C ALA A 62 -15.17 -8.94 13.56
N SER A 63 -14.72 -9.81 14.46
CA SER A 63 -14.06 -11.09 14.13
C SER A 63 -12.88 -10.93 13.14
N PRO A 64 -11.83 -10.18 13.54
CA PRO A 64 -10.68 -9.95 12.66
C PRO A 64 -9.92 -11.25 12.37
N ILE A 65 -9.34 -11.35 11.18
CA ILE A 65 -8.52 -12.50 10.76
C ILE A 65 -7.02 -12.29 10.96
N GLY A 66 -6.61 -11.04 11.08
CA GLY A 66 -5.21 -10.64 11.11
C GLY A 66 -5.08 -9.17 11.51
N VAL A 67 -3.90 -8.79 11.95
CA VAL A 67 -3.51 -7.41 12.20
C VAL A 67 -2.81 -6.86 10.96
N LEU A 68 -3.22 -5.68 10.49
CA LEU A 68 -2.57 -4.95 9.41
C LEU A 68 -1.96 -3.66 9.94
N PHE A 69 -0.63 -3.62 9.95
CA PHE A 69 0.15 -2.42 10.25
C PHE A 69 0.38 -1.58 8.99
N LEU A 70 0.08 -0.29 9.04
CA LEU A 70 0.29 0.68 7.96
C LEU A 70 1.38 1.70 8.30
N ALA A 71 2.42 1.76 7.46
CA ALA A 71 3.49 2.73 7.53
C ALA A 71 3.39 3.74 6.37
N HIS A 72 3.18 5.02 6.71
CA HIS A 72 2.95 6.09 5.74
C HIS A 72 4.18 6.45 4.89
N GLY A 73 4.00 7.14 3.77
CA GLY A 73 5.09 7.75 3.01
C GLY A 73 5.59 9.05 3.65
N CYS A 74 6.77 9.54 3.23
CA CYS A 74 7.28 10.84 3.67
C CYS A 74 6.25 11.97 3.51
N GLY A 75 6.17 12.88 4.48
CA GLY A 75 5.23 14.01 4.46
C GLY A 75 3.80 13.64 4.83
N ARG A 76 3.54 12.38 5.17
CA ARG A 76 2.24 11.89 5.65
C ARG A 76 2.35 11.49 7.14
N SER A 77 1.25 10.97 7.68
CA SER A 77 1.15 10.48 9.06
C SER A 77 -0.01 9.49 9.18
N ALA A 78 -0.24 8.88 10.35
CA ALA A 78 -1.40 8.01 10.58
C ALA A 78 -2.75 8.72 10.35
N LEU A 79 -2.78 10.06 10.45
CA LEU A 79 -3.99 10.87 10.34
C LEU A 79 -4.61 10.91 8.94
N VAL A 80 -3.91 10.45 7.90
CA VAL A 80 -4.44 10.50 6.52
C VAL A 80 -5.35 9.32 6.17
N TYR A 81 -5.30 8.24 6.96
CA TYR A 81 -5.97 6.97 6.65
C TYR A 81 -7.46 6.92 7.02
N TRP A 82 -7.93 7.88 7.82
CA TRP A 82 -9.33 7.97 8.26
C TRP A 82 -9.87 9.38 8.06
N ASP A 83 -11.19 9.50 7.89
CA ASP A 83 -11.87 10.80 7.90
C ASP A 83 -11.83 11.44 9.29
N ALA A 84 -12.03 12.76 9.33
CA ALA A 84 -12.33 13.46 10.57
C ALA A 84 -13.57 12.83 11.23
N HIS A 85 -13.41 12.41 12.49
CA HIS A 85 -14.46 11.74 13.26
C HIS A 85 -14.34 12.15 14.73
N SER A 86 -15.38 11.92 15.55
CA SER A 86 -15.31 12.23 16.99
C SER A 86 -14.15 11.51 17.71
N GLY A 87 -13.81 10.30 17.25
CA GLY A 87 -12.67 9.52 17.75
C GLY A 87 -11.31 9.91 17.17
N CYS A 88 -11.28 10.78 16.14
CA CYS A 88 -10.06 11.38 15.59
C CYS A 88 -10.41 12.71 14.88
N PRO A 89 -10.56 13.83 15.61
CA PRO A 89 -10.97 15.09 15.00
C PRO A 89 -9.94 15.65 14.01
N SER A 90 -8.67 15.34 14.20
CA SER A 90 -7.55 15.79 13.35
C SER A 90 -7.28 14.89 12.15
N CYS A 91 -8.04 13.79 11.99
CA CYS A 91 -7.93 12.92 10.84
C CYS A 91 -8.38 13.65 9.56
N ARG A 92 -7.69 13.41 8.43
CA ARG A 92 -7.88 14.15 7.17
C ARG A 92 -8.55 13.36 6.06
N GLY A 93 -8.40 12.03 6.07
CA GLY A 93 -9.01 11.13 5.10
C GLY A 93 -8.58 11.43 3.67
N LEU A 94 -7.30 11.19 3.35
CA LEU A 94 -6.85 11.28 1.97
C LEU A 94 -7.50 10.15 1.13
N PRO A 95 -7.92 10.44 -0.11
CA PRO A 95 -8.75 9.52 -0.89
C PRO A 95 -8.22 8.09 -0.98
N GLU A 96 -6.92 7.92 -1.24
CA GLU A 96 -6.34 6.59 -1.46
C GLU A 96 -6.14 5.83 -0.14
N GLU A 97 -5.53 6.45 0.86
CA GLU A 97 -5.28 5.82 2.16
C GLU A 97 -6.60 5.41 2.84
N ARG A 98 -7.59 6.29 2.79
CA ARG A 98 -8.94 6.03 3.31
C ARG A 98 -9.61 4.86 2.58
N ALA A 99 -9.60 4.86 1.25
CA ALA A 99 -10.21 3.80 0.47
C ALA A 99 -9.57 2.44 0.75
N PHE A 100 -8.25 2.43 0.94
CA PHE A 100 -7.53 1.22 1.32
C PHE A 100 -7.96 0.71 2.70
N VAL A 101 -8.09 1.59 3.71
CA VAL A 101 -8.59 1.18 5.05
C VAL A 101 -10.01 0.62 4.99
N ILE A 102 -10.91 1.24 4.23
CA ILE A 102 -12.28 0.73 4.07
C ILE A 102 -12.26 -0.70 3.56
N SER A 103 -11.50 -0.95 2.49
CA SER A 103 -11.35 -2.29 1.93
C SER A 103 -10.69 -3.26 2.92
N ALA A 104 -9.67 -2.82 3.67
CA ALA A 104 -9.00 -3.67 4.67
C ALA A 104 -9.94 -4.11 5.81
N ILE A 105 -10.79 -3.21 6.28
CA ILE A 105 -11.82 -3.49 7.28
C ILE A 105 -12.87 -4.47 6.73
N GLU A 106 -13.29 -4.31 5.46
CA GLU A 106 -14.21 -5.23 4.79
C GLU A 106 -13.59 -6.63 4.59
N HIS A 107 -12.26 -6.71 4.43
CA HIS A 107 -11.49 -7.95 4.44
C HIS A 107 -11.16 -8.47 5.85
N ARG A 108 -11.77 -7.88 6.89
CA ARG A 108 -11.65 -8.27 8.30
C ARG A 108 -10.24 -8.16 8.89
N PHE A 109 -9.42 -7.24 8.41
CA PHE A 109 -8.18 -6.90 9.10
C PHE A 109 -8.44 -5.93 10.25
N ALA A 110 -7.84 -6.17 11.43
CA ALA A 110 -7.69 -5.15 12.45
C ALA A 110 -6.57 -4.19 12.01
N VAL A 111 -6.90 -2.94 11.71
CA VAL A 111 -5.99 -2.01 11.04
C VAL A 111 -5.44 -1.00 12.03
N ILE A 112 -4.12 -0.81 12.02
CA ILE A 112 -3.42 0.23 12.78
C ILE A 112 -2.42 0.96 11.88
N ALA A 113 -2.50 2.29 11.82
CA ALA A 113 -1.48 3.15 11.23
C ALA A 113 -0.72 3.88 12.34
N ILE A 114 0.60 3.92 12.24
CA ILE A 114 1.47 4.61 13.20
C ILE A 114 2.22 5.72 12.45
N SER A 115 2.27 6.90 13.05
CA SER A 115 3.06 8.03 12.55
C SER A 115 4.52 7.84 12.93
N SER A 116 5.45 8.13 12.02
CA SER A 116 6.86 8.32 12.39
C SER A 116 7.01 9.54 13.31
N THR A 117 8.10 9.55 14.07
CA THR A 117 8.53 10.69 14.91
C THR A 117 8.81 11.94 14.09
N GLY A 118 9.29 11.77 12.85
CA GLY A 118 9.57 12.85 11.91
C GLY A 118 8.63 12.91 10.72
N VAL A 119 9.04 13.66 9.69
CA VAL A 119 8.35 13.75 8.38
C VAL A 119 8.47 12.44 7.60
N CYS A 120 9.56 11.71 7.79
CA CYS A 120 9.88 10.45 7.16
C CYS A 120 10.34 9.45 8.21
N TRP A 121 10.23 8.16 7.90
CA TRP A 121 10.70 7.10 8.77
C TRP A 121 12.22 7.09 8.94
N ASN A 122 12.66 6.97 10.20
CA ASN A 122 14.02 6.70 10.63
C ASN A 122 14.04 5.47 11.55
N LEU A 123 14.91 4.49 11.27
CA LEU A 123 14.99 3.28 12.10
C LEU A 123 15.43 3.54 13.53
N ASP A 124 16.36 4.47 13.75
CA ASP A 124 16.91 4.68 15.08
C ASP A 124 15.87 5.31 16.01
N ASP A 125 15.02 6.17 15.46
CA ASP A 125 13.99 6.89 16.20
C ASP A 125 12.68 6.09 16.28
N ASP A 126 12.26 5.43 15.19
CA ASP A 126 10.90 4.90 15.09
C ASP A 126 10.77 3.40 15.46
N GLN A 127 11.81 2.59 15.28
CA GLN A 127 11.66 1.13 15.33
C GLN A 127 11.18 0.62 16.70
N GLU A 128 11.69 1.21 17.78
CA GLU A 128 11.39 0.76 19.14
C GLU A 128 9.98 1.21 19.54
N ASN A 129 9.58 2.42 19.15
CA ASN A 129 8.23 2.93 19.34
C ASN A 129 7.21 2.05 18.60
N VAL A 130 7.45 1.75 17.32
CA VAL A 130 6.54 0.88 16.53
C VAL A 130 6.39 -0.49 17.15
N VAL A 131 7.50 -1.14 17.55
CA VAL A 131 7.45 -2.46 18.18
C VAL A 131 6.61 -2.43 19.45
N ARG A 132 6.83 -1.44 20.33
CA ARG A 132 6.10 -1.31 21.59
C ARG A 132 4.63 -0.98 21.38
N ILE A 133 4.32 -0.05 20.49
CA ILE A 133 2.94 0.32 20.16
C ILE A 133 2.20 -0.90 19.61
N LEU A 134 2.80 -1.66 18.70
CA LEU A 134 2.18 -2.86 18.15
C LEU A 134 1.95 -3.92 19.23
N ASP A 135 2.95 -4.22 20.06
CA ASP A 135 2.83 -5.22 21.12
C ASP A 135 1.76 -4.82 22.15
N ASP A 136 1.82 -3.59 22.66
CA ASP A 136 0.86 -3.06 23.61
C ASP A 136 -0.56 -3.04 23.04
N TRP A 137 -0.73 -2.56 21.80
CA TRP A 137 -2.04 -2.48 21.15
C TRP A 137 -2.62 -3.87 20.86
N ILE A 138 -1.80 -4.81 20.38
CA ILE A 138 -2.20 -6.21 20.18
C ILE A 138 -2.64 -6.84 21.52
N GLY A 139 -1.88 -6.63 22.58
CA GLY A 139 -2.19 -7.13 23.92
C GLY A 139 -3.49 -6.53 24.48
N GLN A 140 -3.63 -5.20 24.43
CA GLN A 140 -4.80 -4.47 24.93
C GLN A 140 -6.11 -4.90 24.26
N HIS A 141 -6.04 -5.28 22.99
CA HIS A 141 -7.21 -5.70 22.21
C HIS A 141 -7.36 -7.21 22.06
N GLY A 142 -6.53 -8.01 22.73
CA GLY A 142 -6.62 -9.48 22.71
C GLY A 142 -6.35 -10.10 21.34
N LEU A 143 -5.47 -9.49 20.53
CA LEU A 143 -5.19 -9.90 19.14
C LEU A 143 -3.96 -10.81 19.02
N HIS A 144 -3.39 -11.30 20.12
CA HIS A 144 -2.12 -12.04 20.20
C HIS A 144 -2.08 -13.34 19.37
N GLU A 145 -3.24 -13.97 19.16
CA GLU A 145 -3.33 -15.17 18.34
C GLU A 145 -3.42 -14.90 16.83
N LEU A 146 -3.63 -13.64 16.45
CA LEU A 146 -3.78 -13.27 15.05
C LEU A 146 -2.42 -13.04 14.38
N PRO A 147 -2.25 -13.46 13.12
CA PRO A 147 -1.09 -13.10 12.34
C PRO A 147 -1.00 -11.59 12.11
N VAL A 148 0.22 -11.08 12.05
CA VAL A 148 0.52 -9.68 11.76
C VAL A 148 1.06 -9.59 10.33
N VAL A 149 0.52 -8.68 9.55
CA VAL A 149 1.01 -8.30 8.22
C VAL A 149 1.24 -6.80 8.19
N ALA A 150 2.02 -6.33 7.22
CA ALA A 150 2.30 -4.90 7.10
C ALA A 150 2.24 -4.40 5.66
N LEU A 151 1.87 -3.13 5.53
CA LEU A 151 2.02 -2.37 4.30
C LEU A 151 2.78 -1.08 4.60
N GLY A 152 3.76 -0.76 3.76
CA GLY A 152 4.48 0.51 3.84
C GLY A 152 4.58 1.21 2.50
N SER A 153 4.38 2.53 2.49
CA SER A 153 4.51 3.37 1.28
C SER A 153 5.83 4.16 1.28
N SER A 154 6.57 4.17 0.17
CA SER A 154 7.84 4.89 0.01
C SER A 154 8.81 4.64 1.18
N THR A 155 9.12 5.64 2.02
CA THR A 155 9.95 5.45 3.22
C THR A 155 9.33 4.54 4.28
N GLY A 156 8.00 4.46 4.35
CA GLY A 156 7.30 3.46 5.15
C GLY A 156 7.52 2.04 4.63
N GLY A 157 7.59 1.86 3.31
CA GLY A 157 7.92 0.56 2.70
C GLY A 157 9.36 0.16 3.01
N TRP A 158 10.29 1.12 2.91
CA TRP A 158 11.65 0.94 3.39
C TRP A 158 11.69 0.54 4.88
N PHE A 159 10.96 1.24 5.74
CA PHE A 159 10.93 0.98 7.18
C PHE A 159 10.39 -0.42 7.51
N VAL A 160 9.22 -0.77 6.96
CA VAL A 160 8.59 -2.10 7.14
C VAL A 160 9.55 -3.21 6.71
N SER A 161 10.19 -3.07 5.54
CA SER A 161 11.15 -4.07 5.06
C SER A 161 12.35 -4.26 6.01
N ARG A 162 12.74 -3.22 6.74
CA ARG A 162 13.87 -3.30 7.67
C ARG A 162 13.53 -3.97 8.99
N ILE A 163 12.30 -3.80 9.48
CA ILE A 163 11.87 -4.40 10.76
C ILE A 163 11.33 -5.84 10.60
N ALA A 164 10.90 -6.22 9.38
CA ALA A 164 10.21 -7.48 9.07
C ALA A 164 10.99 -8.78 9.34
N GLY A 165 12.32 -8.73 9.37
CA GLY A 165 13.17 -9.90 9.57
C GLY A 165 13.89 -9.96 10.92
N TYR A 166 13.75 -8.92 11.76
CA TYR A 166 14.60 -8.76 12.94
C TYR A 166 13.88 -8.23 14.18
N ARG A 167 12.82 -7.43 14.01
CA ARG A 167 12.09 -6.81 15.13
C ARG A 167 10.66 -7.31 15.24
N VAL A 168 9.98 -7.43 14.11
CA VAL A 168 8.58 -7.87 14.04
C VAL A 168 8.48 -9.00 13.05
N ARG A 169 7.85 -10.11 13.45
CA ARG A 169 7.58 -11.24 12.56
C ARG A 169 6.25 -11.01 11.86
N PHE A 170 6.33 -10.55 10.61
CA PHE A 170 5.16 -10.49 9.74
C PHE A 170 4.95 -11.81 9.00
N GLU A 171 3.70 -12.08 8.62
CA GLU A 171 3.37 -13.20 7.72
C GLU A 171 3.52 -12.82 6.24
N ALA A 172 3.40 -11.54 5.93
CA ALA A 172 3.56 -10.98 4.61
C ALA A 172 3.72 -9.47 4.72
N ILE A 173 4.48 -8.87 3.80
CA ILE A 173 4.63 -7.42 3.71
C ILE A 173 4.36 -6.91 2.30
N VAL A 174 3.81 -5.70 2.21
CA VAL A 174 3.50 -5.02 0.95
C VAL A 174 4.26 -3.69 0.91
N LEU A 175 5.02 -3.48 -0.17
CA LEU A 175 5.87 -2.32 -0.37
C LEU A 175 5.31 -1.49 -1.53
N VAL A 176 4.68 -0.36 -1.20
CA VAL A 176 4.05 0.53 -2.19
C VAL A 176 5.03 1.64 -2.56
N VAL A 177 5.29 1.82 -3.85
CA VAL A 177 6.24 2.79 -4.43
C VAL A 177 7.59 2.82 -3.72
N ALA A 178 8.05 1.65 -3.28
CA ALA A 178 9.25 1.47 -2.48
C ALA A 178 10.09 0.30 -3.01
N GLU A 179 11.40 0.45 -2.96
CA GLU A 179 12.38 -0.60 -3.29
C GLU A 179 12.71 -1.47 -2.06
N GLY A 180 12.18 -1.13 -0.88
CA GLY A 180 12.57 -1.82 0.37
C GLY A 180 14.05 -1.61 0.70
N ARG A 181 14.59 -2.38 1.64
CA ARG A 181 16.03 -2.50 1.86
C ARG A 181 16.36 -3.85 2.48
N PHE A 182 16.94 -4.69 1.64
CA PHE A 182 17.29 -6.07 1.92
C PHE A 182 18.82 -6.16 1.88
N GLY A 183 19.44 -6.53 3.01
CA GLY A 183 20.90 -6.51 3.17
C GLY A 183 21.39 -5.86 4.47
N GLY A 184 22.65 -6.12 4.81
CA GLY A 184 23.25 -5.71 6.08
C GLY A 184 22.68 -6.49 7.27
N ARG A 185 21.94 -5.82 8.17
CA ARG A 185 21.33 -6.45 9.36
C ARG A 185 20.09 -7.30 9.05
N VAL A 186 19.53 -7.18 7.84
CA VAL A 186 18.40 -8.01 7.39
C VAL A 186 18.98 -9.27 6.74
N ASN A 187 18.86 -10.40 7.41
CA ASN A 187 19.28 -11.69 6.86
C ASN A 187 18.15 -12.23 5.98
N VAL A 188 18.25 -12.00 4.66
CA VAL A 188 17.34 -12.55 3.66
C VAL A 188 17.59 -14.06 3.61
N THR A 189 16.85 -14.77 4.44
CA THR A 189 16.80 -16.23 4.53
C THR A 189 15.35 -16.65 4.32
N GLU A 190 15.09 -17.96 4.24
CA GLU A 190 13.73 -18.52 4.20
C GLU A 190 12.80 -18.02 5.32
N ARG A 191 13.32 -17.36 6.37
CA ARG A 191 12.53 -16.78 7.47
C ARG A 191 12.03 -15.36 7.22
N TYR A 192 12.49 -14.69 6.18
CA TYR A 192 11.99 -13.37 5.81
C TYR A 192 10.60 -13.51 5.17
N PRO A 193 9.62 -12.65 5.50
CA PRO A 193 8.26 -12.84 5.03
C PRO A 193 8.15 -12.69 3.50
N PRO A 194 7.17 -13.35 2.87
CA PRO A 194 6.71 -13.02 1.52
C PRO A 194 6.56 -11.50 1.32
N VAL A 195 6.92 -11.03 0.12
CA VAL A 195 6.92 -9.60 -0.23
C VAL A 195 6.11 -9.35 -1.49
N MET A 196 5.13 -8.44 -1.44
CA MET A 196 4.49 -7.90 -2.63
C MET A 196 4.99 -6.48 -2.88
N PHE A 197 5.47 -6.23 -4.10
CA PHE A 197 5.80 -4.88 -4.56
C PHE A 197 4.64 -4.30 -5.35
N VAL A 198 4.30 -3.05 -5.05
CA VAL A 198 3.26 -2.30 -5.76
C VAL A 198 3.90 -1.01 -6.23
N HIS A 199 3.92 -0.76 -7.54
CA HIS A 199 4.56 0.45 -8.06
C HIS A 199 3.84 1.00 -9.28
N MET A 200 4.15 2.24 -9.61
CA MET A 200 3.50 2.99 -10.68
C MET A 200 4.29 2.85 -11.98
N VAL A 201 3.61 2.60 -13.10
CA VAL A 201 4.26 2.26 -14.38
C VAL A 201 5.20 3.35 -14.92
N LYS A 202 5.01 4.63 -14.57
CA LYS A 202 5.92 5.69 -15.01
C LYS A 202 7.13 5.89 -14.09
N ASP A 203 7.15 5.29 -12.90
CA ASP A 203 8.30 5.33 -12.01
C ASP A 203 9.35 4.29 -12.43
N VAL A 204 9.91 4.49 -13.63
CA VAL A 204 10.82 3.55 -14.28
C VAL A 204 12.12 3.32 -13.49
N VAL A 205 12.54 4.32 -12.72
CA VAL A 205 13.72 4.22 -11.85
C VAL A 205 13.41 3.29 -10.67
N ARG A 206 12.27 3.48 -10.00
CA ARG A 206 11.83 2.61 -8.92
C ARG A 206 11.56 1.20 -9.41
N ALA A 207 10.85 1.03 -10.53
CA ALA A 207 10.56 -0.27 -11.11
C ALA A 207 11.85 -1.06 -11.41
N ARG A 208 12.91 -0.40 -11.91
CA ARG A 208 14.21 -1.06 -12.11
C ARG A 208 14.84 -1.55 -10.80
N ARG A 209 14.77 -0.73 -9.74
CA ARG A 209 15.31 -1.10 -8.42
C ARG A 209 14.52 -2.24 -7.80
N ILE A 210 13.19 -2.14 -7.80
CA ILE A 210 12.28 -3.20 -7.37
C ILE A 210 12.63 -4.53 -8.06
N ARG A 211 12.80 -4.57 -9.38
CA ARG A 211 13.18 -5.81 -10.07
C ARG A 211 14.49 -6.41 -9.54
N ALA A 212 15.50 -5.59 -9.26
CA ALA A 212 16.76 -6.07 -8.68
C ALA A 212 16.55 -6.64 -7.27
N ASP A 213 15.74 -6.00 -6.44
CA ASP A 213 15.39 -6.47 -5.09
C ASP A 213 14.55 -7.76 -5.13
N MET A 214 13.60 -7.86 -6.06
CA MET A 214 12.81 -9.08 -6.28
C MET A 214 13.71 -10.28 -6.63
N GLU A 215 14.68 -10.08 -7.53
CA GLU A 215 15.66 -11.13 -7.86
C GLU A 215 16.50 -11.55 -6.65
N GLU A 216 16.91 -10.60 -5.80
CA GLU A 216 17.66 -10.91 -4.58
C GLU A 216 16.81 -11.71 -3.58
N LEU A 217 15.58 -11.29 -3.33
CA LEU A 217 14.63 -11.98 -2.45
C LEU A 217 14.34 -13.40 -2.94
N GLN A 218 14.08 -13.57 -4.24
CA GLN A 218 13.84 -14.88 -4.85
C GLN A 218 15.06 -15.80 -4.74
N ARG A 219 16.29 -15.28 -4.94
CA ARG A 219 17.53 -16.05 -4.71
C ARG A 219 17.68 -16.46 -3.24
N GLY A 220 17.17 -15.66 -2.32
CA GLY A 220 17.11 -15.95 -0.88
C GLY A 220 15.97 -16.88 -0.45
N GLY A 221 15.16 -17.38 -1.39
CA GLY A 221 14.04 -18.30 -1.11
C GLY A 221 12.77 -17.60 -0.61
N VAL A 222 12.68 -16.28 -0.73
CA VAL A 222 11.50 -15.50 -0.33
C VAL A 222 10.48 -15.48 -1.48
N GLU A 223 9.20 -15.72 -1.16
CA GLU A 223 8.10 -15.54 -2.12
C GLU A 223 7.94 -14.05 -2.45
N VAL A 224 7.82 -13.74 -3.75
CA VAL A 224 7.70 -12.37 -4.22
C VAL A 224 6.57 -12.23 -5.24
N ALA A 225 5.76 -11.18 -5.09
CA ALA A 225 4.72 -10.77 -6.04
C ALA A 225 4.92 -9.31 -6.49
N GLU A 226 4.34 -8.95 -7.63
CA GLU A 226 4.41 -7.60 -8.21
C GLU A 226 3.03 -7.17 -8.73
N VAL A 227 2.66 -5.92 -8.48
CA VAL A 227 1.48 -5.27 -9.05
C VAL A 227 1.86 -3.89 -9.59
N GLU A 228 1.53 -3.65 -10.86
CA GLU A 228 1.76 -2.36 -11.51
C GLU A 228 0.47 -1.52 -11.52
N CYS A 229 0.60 -0.26 -11.12
CA CYS A 229 -0.45 0.74 -11.18
C CYS A 229 -0.29 1.59 -12.43
N GLY A 230 -1.23 1.43 -13.37
CA GLY A 230 -1.28 2.17 -14.63
C GLY A 230 -1.93 3.56 -14.50
N GLU A 231 -1.86 4.33 -15.58
CA GLU A 231 -2.58 5.61 -15.71
C GLU A 231 -4.09 5.40 -15.59
N VAL A 232 -4.77 6.39 -14.99
CA VAL A 232 -6.22 6.36 -14.83
C VAL A 232 -6.85 7.55 -15.57
N PRO A 233 -7.75 7.32 -16.54
CA PRO A 233 -8.50 8.40 -17.16
C PRO A 233 -9.43 9.10 -16.16
N ILE A 234 -9.37 10.44 -16.13
CA ILE A 234 -10.18 11.29 -15.26
C ILE A 234 -11.52 11.60 -15.95
N SER A 235 -12.52 10.79 -15.62
CA SER A 235 -13.91 11.03 -16.07
C SER A 235 -14.54 12.24 -15.37
N ASP A 236 -15.65 12.76 -15.90
CA ASP A 236 -16.36 13.91 -15.31
C ASP A 236 -16.80 13.66 -13.85
N GLY A 237 -17.06 12.42 -13.45
CA GLY A 237 -17.43 12.04 -12.08
C GLY A 237 -16.26 11.58 -11.19
N TYR A 238 -15.02 11.63 -11.70
CA TYR A 238 -13.85 11.02 -11.05
C TYR A 238 -13.65 11.50 -9.60
N PHE A 239 -13.65 12.81 -9.37
CA PHE A 239 -13.46 13.37 -8.03
C PHE A 239 -14.66 13.14 -7.13
N ALA A 240 -15.88 13.15 -7.67
CA ALA A 240 -17.09 12.90 -6.88
C ALA A 240 -17.19 11.47 -6.36
N VAL A 241 -16.63 10.51 -7.09
CA VAL A 241 -16.53 9.12 -6.63
C VAL A 241 -15.56 9.01 -5.47
N ARG A 242 -14.44 9.76 -5.49
CA ARG A 242 -13.26 9.48 -4.67
C ARG A 242 -13.07 10.43 -3.49
N ILE A 243 -13.65 11.63 -3.57
CA ILE A 243 -13.58 12.66 -2.54
C ILE A 243 -15.01 12.89 -2.00
N PRO A 244 -15.35 12.42 -0.79
CA PRO A 244 -16.73 12.39 -0.28
C PRO A 244 -17.48 13.73 -0.31
N VAL A 245 -16.77 14.84 -0.15
CA VAL A 245 -17.37 16.18 -0.10
C VAL A 245 -17.50 16.85 -1.47
N VAL A 246 -17.02 16.21 -2.54
CA VAL A 246 -17.14 16.73 -3.92
C VAL A 246 -18.36 16.11 -4.58
N ASP A 247 -19.33 16.94 -4.96
CA ASP A 247 -20.48 16.46 -5.74
C ASP A 247 -20.16 16.29 -7.23
N VAL A 248 -21.04 15.59 -7.96
CA VAL A 248 -20.87 15.31 -9.40
C VAL A 248 -20.79 16.58 -10.23
N VAL A 249 -21.52 17.64 -9.86
CA VAL A 249 -21.54 18.91 -10.58
C VAL A 249 -20.19 19.62 -10.46
N THR A 250 -19.63 19.63 -9.26
CA THR A 250 -18.33 20.21 -8.92
C THR A 250 -17.21 19.41 -9.57
N SER A 251 -17.25 18.08 -9.48
CA SER A 251 -16.31 17.20 -10.20
C SER A 251 -16.29 17.51 -11.70
N LYS A 252 -17.46 17.59 -12.35
CA LYS A 252 -17.53 17.92 -13.78
C LYS A 252 -16.90 19.28 -14.11
N LYS A 253 -17.11 20.29 -13.26
CA LYS A 253 -16.51 21.63 -13.43
C LYS A 253 -14.98 21.59 -13.24
N ILE A 254 -14.48 20.86 -12.25
CA ILE A 254 -13.04 20.66 -12.02
C ILE A 254 -12.41 20.03 -13.26
N VAL A 255 -12.98 18.92 -13.74
CA VAL A 255 -12.45 18.21 -14.90
C VAL A 255 -12.48 19.10 -16.15
N ALA A 256 -13.56 19.84 -16.39
CA ALA A 256 -13.64 20.78 -17.51
C ALA A 256 -12.56 21.87 -17.43
N ALA A 257 -12.25 22.38 -16.24
CA ALA A 257 -11.19 23.36 -16.04
C ALA A 257 -9.79 22.79 -16.32
N LEU A 258 -9.51 21.55 -15.87
CA LEU A 258 -8.26 20.84 -16.13
C LEU A 258 -8.08 20.48 -17.62
N VAL A 259 -9.17 20.20 -18.35
CA VAL A 259 -9.12 20.05 -19.81
C VAL A 259 -8.81 21.41 -20.46
N ALA A 260 -9.50 22.47 -20.04
CA ALA A 260 -9.40 23.79 -20.67
C ALA A 260 -8.00 24.42 -20.52
N ASN A 261 -7.32 24.23 -19.39
CA ASN A 261 -5.94 24.72 -19.24
C ASN A 261 -4.88 23.75 -19.83
N GLY A 262 -5.31 22.60 -20.36
CA GLY A 262 -4.43 21.61 -20.96
C GLY A 262 -3.73 20.65 -20.01
N SER A 263 -4.09 20.59 -18.72
CA SER A 263 -3.58 19.58 -17.76
C SER A 263 -3.87 18.15 -18.22
N LEU A 264 -5.03 17.95 -18.86
CA LEU A 264 -5.48 16.67 -19.37
C LEU A 264 -5.29 16.57 -20.90
N THR A 265 -4.99 15.37 -21.38
CA THR A 265 -5.02 15.03 -22.82
C THR A 265 -6.46 14.92 -23.34
N SER A 266 -6.62 14.80 -24.66
CA SER A 266 -7.93 14.49 -25.27
C SER A 266 -8.54 13.17 -24.79
N ARG A 267 -7.70 12.24 -24.31
CA ARG A 267 -8.11 10.96 -23.70
C ARG A 267 -8.38 11.07 -22.19
N ARG A 268 -8.41 12.28 -21.63
CA ARG A 268 -8.63 12.57 -20.20
C ARG A 268 -7.56 11.98 -19.27
N VAL A 269 -6.33 11.83 -19.76
CA VAL A 269 -5.19 11.38 -18.97
C VAL A 269 -4.30 12.57 -18.60
N MET A 270 -3.68 12.55 -17.41
CA MET A 270 -2.74 13.57 -16.96
C MET A 270 -1.52 13.65 -17.89
N LYS A 271 -1.19 14.85 -18.38
CA LYS A 271 -0.01 15.06 -19.24
C LYS A 271 1.31 15.02 -18.47
N GLN A 272 1.29 15.47 -17.23
CA GLN A 272 2.46 15.59 -16.37
C GLN A 272 2.06 15.41 -14.89
N ASP A 273 3.05 15.15 -14.05
CA ASP A 273 2.87 15.01 -12.61
C ASP A 273 2.30 16.28 -11.98
N ALA A 274 1.28 16.16 -11.12
CA ALA A 274 0.60 17.32 -10.54
C ALA A 274 1.49 18.13 -9.60
N ARG A 275 2.59 17.55 -9.09
CA ARG A 275 3.58 18.23 -8.25
C ARG A 275 4.50 19.19 -9.02
N TRP A 276 4.48 19.15 -10.35
CA TRP A 276 5.44 19.88 -11.20
C TRP A 276 4.82 21.08 -11.93
N PHE A 277 3.56 21.42 -11.66
CA PHE A 277 2.90 22.57 -12.25
C PHE A 277 1.67 23.04 -11.46
N ASP A 278 1.26 24.28 -11.70
CA ASP A 278 0.15 24.93 -10.97
C ASP A 278 -1.23 24.59 -11.54
N TRP A 279 -1.62 23.30 -11.49
CA TRP A 279 -2.98 22.86 -11.85
C TRP A 279 -4.07 23.49 -10.97
N SER A 280 -3.74 23.87 -9.74
CA SER A 280 -4.69 24.37 -8.74
C SER A 280 -5.15 25.79 -9.03
N LEU A 281 -4.30 26.62 -9.65
CA LEU A 281 -4.60 28.02 -9.95
C LEU A 281 -5.88 28.15 -10.79
N VAL A 282 -6.05 27.32 -11.83
CA VAL A 282 -7.26 27.36 -12.68
C VAL A 282 -8.53 26.98 -11.91
N LEU A 283 -8.41 26.20 -10.83
CA LEU A 283 -9.54 25.79 -10.01
C LEU A 283 -9.86 26.83 -8.94
N GLU A 284 -8.83 27.40 -8.33
CA GLU A 284 -8.93 28.46 -7.32
C GLU A 284 -9.55 29.73 -7.92
N GLU A 285 -9.10 30.18 -9.09
CA GLU A 285 -9.65 31.34 -9.81
C GLU A 285 -11.15 31.19 -10.14
N ARG A 286 -11.64 29.94 -10.21
CA ARG A 286 -13.04 29.60 -10.52
C ARG A 286 -13.85 29.25 -9.27
N ASN A 287 -13.27 29.35 -8.08
CA ASN A 287 -13.87 28.92 -6.81
C ASN A 287 -14.34 27.45 -6.84
N LEU A 288 -13.59 26.58 -7.52
CA LEU A 288 -13.88 25.14 -7.65
C LEU A 288 -13.10 24.27 -6.67
N LEU A 289 -12.06 24.83 -6.05
CA LEU A 289 -11.19 24.12 -5.12
C LEU A 289 -11.08 24.87 -3.80
N PRO A 290 -11.87 24.48 -2.79
CA PRO A 290 -11.65 24.94 -1.42
C PRO A 290 -10.24 24.55 -0.96
N PRO A 291 -9.51 25.41 -0.22
CA PRO A 291 -8.12 25.15 0.18
C PRO A 291 -7.92 23.79 0.87
N GLN A 292 -8.89 23.37 1.69
CA GLN A 292 -8.85 22.09 2.41
C GLN A 292 -8.91 20.85 1.52
N LEU A 293 -9.32 20.98 0.25
CA LEU A 293 -9.38 19.87 -0.71
C LEU A 293 -8.21 19.84 -1.68
N ARG A 294 -7.29 20.81 -1.57
CA ARG A 294 -6.13 20.89 -2.46
C ARG A 294 -5.33 19.60 -2.45
N GLU A 295 -5.03 19.08 -1.25
CA GLU A 295 -4.27 17.85 -1.09
C GLU A 295 -5.02 16.61 -1.59
N HIS A 296 -6.34 16.52 -1.37
CA HIS A 296 -7.18 15.44 -1.88
C HIS A 296 -7.18 15.38 -3.40
N VAL A 297 -7.35 16.55 -4.05
CA VAL A 297 -7.32 16.63 -5.51
C VAL A 297 -5.91 16.38 -6.04
N GLU A 298 -4.87 16.89 -5.39
CA GLU A 298 -3.47 16.65 -5.80
C GLU A 298 -3.13 15.16 -5.81
N GLN A 299 -3.46 14.43 -4.73
CA GLN A 299 -3.22 12.99 -4.65
C GLN A 299 -3.89 12.26 -5.81
N GLU A 300 -5.15 12.59 -6.07
CA GLU A 300 -5.94 11.96 -7.12
C GLU A 300 -5.39 12.24 -8.53
N LEU A 301 -4.83 13.43 -8.76
CA LEU A 301 -4.10 13.75 -9.99
C LEU A 301 -2.77 12.98 -10.09
N ASN A 302 -2.02 12.84 -9.00
CA ASN A 302 -0.78 12.06 -8.97
C ASN A 302 -1.02 10.57 -9.27
N VAL A 303 -2.08 9.99 -8.68
CA VAL A 303 -2.50 8.61 -8.95
C VAL A 303 -2.89 8.45 -10.42
N ALA A 304 -3.70 9.36 -10.95
CA ALA A 304 -4.09 9.32 -12.36
C ALA A 304 -2.91 9.44 -13.32
N PHE A 305 -1.86 10.20 -12.94
CA PHE A 305 -0.62 10.29 -13.70
C PHE A 305 0.24 9.02 -13.62
N ALA A 306 0.09 8.22 -12.57
CA ALA A 306 0.83 6.99 -12.31
C ALA A 306 2.35 7.18 -12.15
N PHE A 307 2.74 8.05 -11.20
CA PHE A 307 4.15 8.21 -10.80
C PHE A 307 4.28 8.41 -9.28
N HIS A 308 5.02 7.51 -8.62
CA HIS A 308 5.46 7.63 -7.21
C HIS A 308 4.39 8.18 -6.23
N GLU A 309 3.24 7.50 -6.16
CA GLU A 309 2.11 7.86 -5.28
C GLU A 309 1.48 6.58 -4.69
N PHE A 310 0.94 6.68 -3.47
CA PHE A 310 0.15 5.59 -2.88
C PHE A 310 -1.16 5.42 -3.66
N SER A 311 -1.62 4.17 -3.86
CA SER A 311 -2.85 3.91 -4.59
C SER A 311 -3.62 2.74 -3.97
N SER A 312 -4.92 2.96 -3.78
CA SER A 312 -5.92 1.97 -3.38
C SER A 312 -6.43 1.14 -4.54
N HIS A 313 -6.08 1.47 -5.79
CA HIS A 313 -6.53 0.74 -6.97
C HIS A 313 -6.22 -0.76 -6.92
N PRO A 314 -5.00 -1.19 -6.55
CA PRO A 314 -4.68 -2.61 -6.33
C PRO A 314 -5.09 -3.14 -4.94
N GLY A 315 -5.92 -2.40 -4.19
CA GLY A 315 -6.32 -2.74 -2.82
C GLY A 315 -6.91 -4.15 -2.67
N PRO A 316 -7.89 -4.55 -3.52
CA PRO A 316 -8.43 -5.91 -3.48
C PRO A 316 -7.36 -6.99 -3.70
N GLU A 317 -6.47 -6.82 -4.66
CA GLU A 317 -5.38 -7.75 -4.94
C GLU A 317 -4.38 -7.84 -3.77
N ILE A 318 -4.02 -6.69 -3.18
CA ILE A 318 -3.16 -6.60 -2.01
C ILE A 318 -3.79 -7.35 -0.83
N LEU A 319 -5.05 -7.06 -0.50
CA LEU A 319 -5.72 -7.62 0.66
C LEU A 319 -6.02 -9.11 0.50
N GLN A 320 -6.30 -9.56 -0.72
CA GLN A 320 -6.41 -10.97 -1.04
C GLN A 320 -5.08 -11.69 -0.79
N TRP A 321 -3.97 -11.14 -1.29
CA TRP A 321 -2.64 -11.74 -1.11
C TRP A 321 -2.23 -11.80 0.37
N LEU A 322 -2.42 -10.70 1.12
CA LEU A 322 -2.21 -10.68 2.57
C LEU A 322 -3.10 -11.72 3.29
N GLY A 323 -4.36 -11.84 2.88
CA GLY A 323 -5.32 -12.78 3.46
C GLY A 323 -4.92 -14.25 3.27
N LEU A 324 -4.31 -14.61 2.14
CA LEU A 324 -3.80 -15.97 1.89
C LEU A 324 -2.69 -16.34 2.89
N HIS A 325 -1.75 -15.43 3.15
CA HIS A 325 -0.64 -15.65 4.09
C HIS A 325 -1.12 -15.71 5.54
N VAL A 326 -2.12 -14.90 5.90
CA VAL A 326 -2.80 -14.97 7.19
C VAL A 326 -3.49 -16.33 7.40
N GLN A 327 -4.17 -16.86 6.39
CA GLN A 327 -4.90 -18.13 6.48
C GLN A 327 -3.98 -19.35 6.54
N ALA A 328 -2.89 -19.34 5.76
CA ALA A 328 -1.91 -20.44 5.75
C ALA A 328 -1.34 -20.71 7.17
N ARG A 329 -1.05 -19.65 7.93
CA ARG A 329 -0.59 -19.80 9.33
C ARG A 329 -1.65 -20.41 10.24
N ASN A 330 -2.92 -20.02 10.10
CA ASN A 330 -4.00 -20.55 10.92
C ASN A 330 -4.21 -22.06 10.69
N VAL A 331 -3.99 -22.55 9.47
CA VAL A 331 -4.01 -24.00 9.17
C VAL A 331 -2.83 -24.73 9.80
N SER A 332 -1.63 -24.14 9.80
CA SER A 332 -0.42 -24.77 10.39
C SER A 332 -0.44 -24.90 11.92
N ARG A 333 -1.41 -24.28 12.61
CA ARG A 333 -1.58 -24.33 14.07
C ARG A 333 -2.59 -25.40 14.52
N HIS A 334 -3.28 -26.07 13.60
CA HIS A 334 -4.26 -27.15 13.87
C HIS A 334 -3.70 -28.51 13.46
#